data_AF-A0A7C7NC18-F1
#
_entry.id   AF-A0A7C7NC18-F1
#
_cell.length_a   1.000
_cell.length_b   1.000
_cell.length_c   1.000
_cell.angle_alpha   90.00
_cell.angle_beta   90.00
_cell.angle_gamma   90.00
#
_symmetry.space_group_name_H-M   'P 1'
#
loop_
_entity.id
_entity.type
_entity.pdbx_description
1 polymer ?
#
loop_
_entity_poly.entity_id
_entity_poly.type
_entity_poly.pdbx_seq_one_letter_code
_entity_poly.pdbx_strand_id
1 'polypeptide(L)'
;MGQFPEGVDQELARGDAAFTAGNEGMARVCARRAIGLLIDGLWTPASHAAPWPRDTLHKLRRIHEDEAFPIEVRQAAQRLTTKVTQQDTMPFPTDPLADARLVIRHLMNDTA
;
A
#
# COMPACT_ATOMS: atom_id res chain seq x y z
N MET A 1 12.46 12.69 -10.24
CA MET A 1 12.00 11.64 -9.31
C MET A 1 11.27 12.37 -8.20
N GLY A 2 9.94 12.23 -8.14
CA GLY A 2 9.15 12.90 -7.10
C GLY A 2 9.63 12.45 -5.73
N GLN A 3 9.83 13.38 -4.81
CA GLN A 3 10.21 13.06 -3.45
C GLN A 3 9.00 12.44 -2.74
N PHE A 4 9.18 11.29 -2.11
CA PHE A 4 8.12 10.72 -1.29
C PHE A 4 7.76 11.67 -0.14
N PRO A 5 6.50 11.69 0.31
CA PRO A 5 6.14 12.27 1.59
C PRO A 5 6.99 11.69 2.72
N GLU A 6 7.21 12.50 3.75
CA GLU A 6 8.04 12.13 4.89
C GLU A 6 7.62 10.79 5.51
N GLY A 7 8.60 9.92 5.82
CA GLY A 7 8.38 8.65 6.49
C GLY A 7 8.01 7.46 5.60
N VAL A 8 7.65 7.67 4.32
CA VAL A 8 7.33 6.57 3.38
C VAL A 8 8.54 5.66 3.18
N ASP A 9 9.71 6.23 2.85
CA ASP A 9 10.95 5.47 2.65
C ASP A 9 11.39 4.72 3.92
N GLN A 10 11.13 5.32 5.08
CA GLN A 10 11.50 4.74 6.37
C GLN A 10 10.63 3.52 6.69
N GLU A 11 9.33 3.58 6.40
CA GLU A 11 8.43 2.43 6.53
C GLU A 11 8.77 1.33 5.50
N LEU A 12 9.10 1.68 4.25
CA LEU A 12 9.54 0.69 3.25
C LEU A 12 10.83 -0.02 3.70
N ALA A 13 11.85 0.73 4.13
CA ALA A 13 13.11 0.16 4.61
C ALA A 13 12.91 -0.74 5.83
N ARG A 14 12.06 -0.32 6.78
CA ARG A 14 11.70 -1.13 7.94
C ARG A 14 10.96 -2.40 7.54
N GLY A 15 10.07 -2.32 6.55
CA GLY A 15 9.35 -3.47 6.02
C GLY A 15 10.27 -4.47 5.32
N ASP A 16 11.23 -4.01 4.52
CA ASP A 16 12.23 -4.87 3.88
C ASP A 16 13.09 -5.62 4.91
N ALA A 17 13.54 -4.90 5.95
CA ALA A 17 14.31 -5.50 7.03
C ALA A 17 13.49 -6.56 7.78
N ALA A 18 12.20 -6.29 8.04
CA ALA A 18 11.29 -7.24 8.67
C ALA A 18 11.04 -8.47 7.79
N PHE A 19 10.85 -8.28 6.49
CA PHE A 19 10.64 -9.36 5.53
C PHE A 19 11.88 -10.27 5.45
N THR A 20 13.06 -9.67 5.35
CA THR A 20 14.35 -10.40 5.35
C THR A 20 14.57 -11.19 6.65
N ALA A 21 14.08 -10.67 7.78
CA ALA A 21 14.13 -11.34 9.07
C ALA A 21 13.03 -12.42 9.27
N GLY A 22 12.22 -12.72 8.25
CA GLY A 22 11.11 -13.67 8.33
C GLY A 22 9.90 -13.16 9.12
N ASN A 23 9.85 -11.87 9.45
CA ASN A 23 8.74 -11.23 10.16
C ASN A 23 7.72 -10.65 9.17
N GLU A 24 7.03 -11.53 8.47
CA GLU A 24 6.05 -11.17 7.43
C GLU A 24 4.91 -10.30 7.96
N GLY A 25 4.50 -10.52 9.21
CA GLY A 25 3.47 -9.71 9.88
C GLY A 25 3.88 -8.24 9.99
N MET A 26 5.11 -7.98 10.46
CA MET A 26 5.66 -6.63 10.54
C MET A 26 5.90 -6.05 9.13
N ALA A 27 6.43 -6.84 8.19
CA ALA A 27 6.63 -6.41 6.81
C ALA A 27 5.33 -5.86 6.19
N ARG A 28 4.21 -6.57 6.41
CA ARG A 28 2.88 -6.15 5.95
C ARG A 28 2.36 -4.90 6.65
N VAL A 29 2.62 -4.74 7.95
CA VAL A 29 2.27 -3.52 8.69
C VAL A 29 3.01 -2.32 8.10
N CYS A 30 4.32 -2.44 7.89
CA CYS A 30 5.14 -1.40 7.28
C CYS A 30 4.70 -1.06 5.85
N ALA A 31 4.44 -2.09 5.03
CA ALA A 31 3.90 -1.94 3.67
C ALA A 31 2.61 -1.10 3.64
N ARG A 32 1.65 -1.41 4.53
CA ARG A 32 0.42 -0.62 4.65
C ARG A 32 0.71 0.80 5.10
N ARG A 33 1.54 1.00 6.13
CA ARG A 33 1.87 2.33 6.65
C ARG A 33 2.49 3.24 5.59
N ALA A 34 3.42 2.71 4.78
CA ALA A 34 4.01 3.44 3.67
C ALA A 34 2.95 3.97 2.69
N ILE A 35 1.96 3.14 2.32
CA ILE A 35 0.84 3.56 1.46
C ILE A 35 -0.04 4.60 2.15
N GLY A 36 -0.34 4.41 3.44
CA GLY A 36 -1.14 5.34 4.23
C GLY A 36 -0.53 6.75 4.25
N LEU A 37 0.76 6.83 4.57
CA LEU A 37 1.56 8.06 4.58
C LEU A 37 1.62 8.71 3.20
N LEU A 38 1.81 7.92 2.14
CA LEU A 38 1.81 8.44 0.78
C LEU A 38 0.47 9.10 0.43
N ILE A 39 -0.65 8.40 0.66
CA ILE A 39 -1.98 8.92 0.35
C ILE A 39 -2.28 10.18 1.17
N ASP A 40 -1.93 10.19 2.46
CA ASP A 40 -2.14 11.36 3.32
C ASP A 40 -1.25 12.55 2.91
N GLY A 41 -0.04 12.28 2.41
CA GLY A 41 0.88 13.32 1.97
C GLY A 41 0.60 13.86 0.56
N LEU A 42 0.04 13.05 -0.34
CA LEU A 42 -0.31 13.47 -1.70
C LEU A 42 -1.70 14.13 -1.78
N TRP A 43 -2.63 13.78 -0.89
CA TRP A 43 -3.98 14.30 -0.97
C TRP A 43 -4.04 15.78 -0.54
N THR A 44 -4.61 16.61 -1.41
CA THR A 44 -4.95 18.00 -1.07
C THR A 44 -6.47 18.23 -1.18
N PRO A 45 -7.08 19.06 -0.31
CA PRO A 45 -8.50 19.37 -0.36
C PRO A 45 -8.98 19.95 -1.70
N ALA A 46 -8.09 20.50 -2.52
CA ALA A 46 -8.40 21.07 -3.83
C ALA A 46 -8.79 20.03 -4.90
N SER A 47 -8.55 18.73 -4.63
CA SER A 47 -8.67 17.65 -5.62
C SER A 47 -10.12 17.28 -6.01
N HIS A 48 -11.16 17.91 -5.44
CA HIS A 48 -12.60 17.65 -5.68
C HIS A 48 -13.11 16.20 -5.49
N ALA A 49 -12.23 15.22 -5.32
CA ALA A 49 -12.57 13.85 -4.98
C ALA A 49 -12.92 13.73 -3.49
N ALA A 50 -13.88 12.83 -3.18
CA ALA A 50 -14.26 12.53 -1.81
C ALA A 50 -13.02 12.22 -0.95
N PRO A 51 -12.96 12.73 0.31
CA PRO A 51 -11.79 12.56 1.14
C PRO A 51 -11.42 11.09 1.30
N TRP A 52 -10.12 10.80 1.36
CA TRP A 52 -9.63 9.46 1.66
C TRP A 52 -10.06 9.04 3.08
N PRO A 53 -10.43 7.77 3.30
CA PRO A 53 -10.66 7.26 4.65
C PRO A 53 -9.40 7.46 5.51
N ARG A 54 -9.55 7.73 6.82
CA ARG A 54 -8.39 7.87 7.72
C ARG A 54 -7.62 6.57 7.91
N ASP A 55 -8.33 5.45 7.91
CA ASP A 55 -7.73 4.14 8.14
C ASP A 55 -7.17 3.53 6.85
N THR A 56 -5.94 3.05 6.92
CA THR A 56 -5.21 2.51 5.77
C THR A 56 -5.89 1.29 5.15
N LEU A 57 -6.52 0.42 5.95
CA LEU A 57 -7.22 -0.74 5.40
C LEU A 57 -8.45 -0.29 4.60
N HIS A 58 -9.15 0.75 5.04
CA HIS A 58 -10.25 1.35 4.28
C HIS A 58 -9.75 2.06 3.01
N LYS A 59 -8.59 2.72 3.03
CA LYS A 59 -7.95 3.27 1.82
C LYS A 59 -7.66 2.17 0.80
N LEU A 60 -7.04 1.07 1.24
CA LEU A 60 -6.74 -0.09 0.39
C LEU A 60 -8.00 -0.77 -0.14
N ARG A 61 -9.05 -0.86 0.68
CA ARG A 61 -10.35 -1.36 0.22
C ARG A 61 -10.94 -0.49 -0.88
N ARG A 62 -10.90 0.84 -0.73
CA ARG A 62 -11.33 1.77 -1.79
C ARG A 62 -10.53 1.55 -3.08
N ILE A 63 -9.19 1.45 -3.01
CA ILE A 63 -8.35 1.18 -4.18
C ILE A 63 -8.77 -0.14 -4.85
N HIS A 64 -9.03 -1.19 -4.08
CA HIS A 64 -9.45 -2.48 -4.61
C HIS A 64 -10.82 -2.43 -5.31
N GLU A 65 -11.77 -1.68 -4.76
CA GLU A 65 -13.15 -1.58 -5.25
C GLU A 65 -13.33 -0.60 -6.42
N ASP A 66 -12.40 0.34 -6.60
CA ASP A 66 -12.49 1.38 -7.62
C ASP A 66 -11.88 0.93 -8.96
N GLU A 67 -12.73 0.75 -9.96
CA GLU A 67 -12.36 0.29 -11.31
C GLU A 67 -11.49 1.27 -12.10
N ALA A 68 -11.33 2.52 -11.62
CA ALA A 68 -10.36 3.45 -12.18
C ALA A 68 -8.91 2.96 -11.98
N PHE A 69 -8.67 2.11 -10.99
CA PHE A 69 -7.35 1.53 -10.74
C PHE A 69 -7.09 0.29 -11.62
N PRO A 70 -5.88 0.15 -12.19
CA PRO A 70 -5.46 -1.05 -12.91
C PRO A 70 -5.64 -2.32 -12.06
N ILE A 71 -5.96 -3.44 -12.71
CA ILE A 71 -6.26 -4.70 -12.03
C ILE A 71 -5.11 -5.15 -11.12
N GLU A 72 -3.86 -4.91 -11.51
CA GLU A 72 -2.68 -5.26 -10.74
C GLU A 72 -2.60 -4.46 -9.42
N VAL A 73 -2.97 -3.18 -9.46
CA VAL A 73 -3.03 -2.28 -8.29
C VAL A 73 -4.16 -2.73 -7.36
N ARG A 74 -5.32 -3.03 -7.92
CA ARG A 74 -6.48 -3.53 -7.16
C ARG A 74 -6.18 -4.84 -6.45
N GLN A 75 -5.52 -5.77 -7.13
CA GLN A 75 -5.14 -7.06 -6.56
C GLN A 75 -4.04 -6.90 -5.49
N ALA A 76 -3.06 -6.02 -5.69
CA ALA A 76 -2.06 -5.71 -4.67
C ALA A 76 -2.71 -5.14 -3.40
N ALA A 77 -3.66 -4.22 -3.55
CA ALA A 77 -4.41 -3.67 -2.42
C ALA A 77 -5.23 -4.76 -1.69
N GLN A 78 -5.87 -5.67 -2.43
CA GLN A 78 -6.58 -6.81 -1.87
C GLN A 78 -5.66 -7.73 -1.06
N ARG A 79 -4.50 -8.10 -1.62
CA ARG A 79 -3.52 -8.95 -0.92
C ARG A 79 -3.01 -8.29 0.36
N LEU A 80 -2.77 -6.98 0.34
CA LEU A 80 -2.37 -6.22 1.52
C LEU A 80 -3.46 -6.18 2.60
N THR A 81 -4.75 -6.21 2.26
CA THR A 81 -5.86 -6.27 3.24
C THR A 81 -6.18 -7.69 3.71
N THR A 82 -5.72 -8.71 2.98
CA THR A 82 -5.97 -10.11 3.32
C THR A 82 -5.28 -10.46 4.64
N LYS A 83 -6.04 -11.06 5.57
CA LYS A 83 -5.51 -11.54 6.85
C LYS A 83 -4.52 -12.68 6.59
N VAL A 84 -3.44 -12.72 7.38
CA VAL A 84 -2.38 -13.75 7.31
C VAL A 84 -2.98 -15.17 7.29
N THR A 85 -4.03 -15.42 8.08
CA THR A 85 -4.73 -16.72 8.13
C THR A 85 -5.35 -17.18 6.80
N GLN A 86 -5.59 -16.26 5.87
CA GLN A 86 -6.11 -16.56 4.52
C GLN A 86 -4.99 -16.58 3.47
N GLN A 87 -3.77 -16.18 3.83
CA GLN A 87 -2.61 -16.25 2.95
C GLN A 87 -1.85 -17.57 3.08
N ASP A 88 -1.97 -18.25 4.23
CA ASP A 88 -1.48 -19.63 4.41
C ASP A 88 -2.13 -20.61 3.40
N THR A 89 -3.26 -20.24 2.80
CA THR A 89 -3.92 -21.02 1.74
C THR A 89 -3.59 -20.54 0.32
N MET A 90 -2.84 -19.44 0.17
CA MET A 90 -2.40 -18.98 -1.14
C MET A 90 -1.21 -19.82 -1.62
N PRO A 91 -1.19 -20.25 -2.88
CA PRO A 91 -0.16 -21.14 -3.41
C PRO A 91 1.25 -20.52 -3.48
N PHE A 92 1.40 -19.22 -3.19
CA PHE A 92 2.68 -18.52 -3.25
C PHE A 92 2.86 -17.54 -2.07
N PRO A 93 4.07 -17.47 -1.46
CA PRO A 93 4.41 -16.43 -0.51
C PRO A 93 4.26 -15.08 -1.20
N THR A 94 3.36 -14.24 -0.69
CA THR A 94 3.13 -12.91 -1.27
C THR A 94 4.04 -11.91 -0.57
N ASP A 95 5.01 -11.34 -1.29
CA ASP A 95 5.84 -10.24 -0.81
C ASP A 95 4.98 -8.97 -0.61
N PRO A 96 4.71 -8.56 0.65
CA PRO A 96 3.88 -7.39 0.91
C PRO A 96 4.57 -6.08 0.51
N LEU A 97 5.90 -6.03 0.44
CA LEU A 97 6.64 -4.83 0.03
C LEU A 97 6.57 -4.66 -1.49
N ALA A 98 6.64 -5.75 -2.25
CA ALA A 98 6.40 -5.69 -3.70
C ALA A 98 5.00 -5.13 -4.03
N ASP A 99 3.97 -5.62 -3.33
CA ASP A 99 2.60 -5.11 -3.46
C ASP A 99 2.51 -3.61 -3.12
N ALA A 100 3.14 -3.19 -2.01
CA ALA A 100 3.13 -1.79 -1.63
C ALA A 100 3.84 -0.89 -2.66
N ARG A 101 5.01 -1.30 -3.17
CA ARG A 101 5.73 -0.55 -4.20
C ARG A 101 4.92 -0.41 -5.48
N LEU A 102 4.14 -1.43 -5.84
CA LEU A 102 3.26 -1.38 -7.01
C LEU A 102 2.18 -0.30 -6.82
N VAL A 103 1.47 -0.32 -5.69
CA VAL A 103 0.43 0.68 -5.37
C VAL A 103 1.04 2.09 -5.32
N ILE A 104 2.16 2.24 -4.61
CA ILE A 104 2.88 3.51 -4.45
C ILE A 104 3.28 4.10 -5.81
N ARG A 105 3.88 3.29 -6.69
CA ARG A 105 4.30 3.74 -8.02
C ARG A 105 3.12 4.24 -8.84
N HIS A 106 1.99 3.55 -8.78
CA HIS A 106 0.79 3.96 -9.50
C HIS A 106 0.27 5.30 -8.98
N LEU A 107 0.13 5.45 -7.65
CA LEU A 107 -0.36 6.68 -7.03
C LEU A 107 0.52 7.90 -7.37
N MET A 108 1.85 7.74 -7.39
CA MET A 108 2.77 8.83 -7.75
C MET A 108 2.72 9.19 -9.23
N ASN A 109 2.44 8.23 -10.11
CA ASN A 109 2.33 8.50 -11.55
C ASN A 109 1.00 9.18 -11.91
N ASP A 110 -0.07 8.89 -11.16
CA ASP A 110 -1.37 9.54 -11.35
C ASP A 110 -1.40 11.00 -10.85
N THR A 111 -0.44 11.37 -9.99
CA THR A 111 -0.29 12.77 -9.53
C THR A 111 0.60 13.63 -10.44
N ALA A 112 1.10 13.10 -11.55
CA ALA A 112 2.06 13.75 -12.45
C ALA A 112 1.43 14.34 -13.72
#